data_AF-A0A2P6R9S8-F1
#
_entry.id   AF-A0A2P6R9S8-F1
#
_cell.length_a   1.000
_cell.length_b   1.000
_cell.length_c   1.000
_cell.angle_alpha   90.00
_cell.angle_beta   90.00
_cell.angle_gamma   90.00
#
_symmetry.space_group_name_H-M   'P 1'
#
loop_
_entity.id
_entity.type
_entity.pdbx_description
1 polymer ?
#
loop_
_entity_poly.entity_id
_entity_poly.type
_entity_poly.pdbx_seq_one_letter_code
_entity_poly.pdbx_strand_id
1 'polypeptide(L)' 'MAKNDASLGLVGEFLKRCQQSGEPSTRRLQRSEPNANMRLYHDVLTNGYYTTRLWIGTPPQMFALIMDTGSGE' A
#
# COMPACT_ATOMS: atom_id res chain seq x y z
N MET A 1 -6.09 18.28 -29.03
CA MET A 1 -6.73 16.99 -28.65
C MET A 1 -6.66 16.90 -27.13
N ALA A 2 -7.76 17.19 -26.45
CA ALA A 2 -7.88 17.03 -25.00
C ALA A 2 -7.97 15.52 -24.71
N LYS A 3 -7.09 15.00 -23.85
CA LYS A 3 -7.23 13.64 -23.32
C LYS A 3 -8.14 13.70 -22.09
N ASN A 4 -9.03 12.74 -21.99
CA ASN A 4 -10.11 12.67 -21.03
C ASN A 4 -9.58 12.21 -19.67
N ASP A 5 -9.54 13.11 -18.69
CA ASP A 5 -9.02 12.83 -17.34
C ASP A 5 -10.11 12.36 -16.36
N ALA A 6 -11.06 11.55 -16.84
CA ALA A 6 -12.18 11.05 -16.04
C ALA A 6 -11.99 9.57 -15.69
N SER A 7 -11.25 9.28 -14.60
CA SER A 7 -11.47 8.14 -13.69
C SER A 7 -10.25 7.90 -12.79
N LEU A 8 -9.94 8.84 -11.91
CA LEU A 8 -9.20 8.52 -10.69
C LEU A 8 -10.23 8.52 -9.56
N GLY A 9 -10.80 7.34 -9.27
CA GLY A 9 -11.69 7.19 -8.12
C GLY A 9 -10.97 7.53 -6.81
N LEU A 10 -11.72 7.59 -5.70
CA LEU A 10 -11.26 7.98 -4.35
C LEU A 10 -9.89 7.39 -3.94
N VAL A 11 -9.59 6.16 -4.35
CA VAL A 11 -8.31 5.47 -4.09
C VAL A 11 -7.15 6.10 -4.89
N GLY A 12 -7.38 6.47 -6.16
CA GLY A 12 -6.40 7.15 -7.00
C GLY A 12 -6.08 8.56 -6.50
N GLU A 13 -7.07 9.29 -5.99
CA GLU A 13 -6.83 10.58 -5.34
C GLU A 13 -6.09 10.45 -3.99
N PHE A 14 -6.42 9.42 -3.21
CA PHE A 14 -5.74 9.13 -1.94
C PHE A 14 -4.25 8.85 -2.16
N LEU A 15 -3.91 8.02 -3.14
CA LEU A 15 -2.52 7.69 -3.48
C LEU A 15 -1.74 8.90 -4.01
N LYS A 16 -2.37 9.78 -4.80
CA LYS A 16 -1.74 11.05 -5.23
C LYS A 16 -1.44 11.98 -4.05
N ARG A 17 -2.29 12.02 -3.03
CA ARG A 17 -2.06 12.84 -1.82
C ARG A 17 -0.90 12.33 -0.98
N CYS A 18 -0.70 11.02 -0.89
CA CYS A 18 0.46 10.43 -0.19
C CYS A 18 1.80 10.81 -0.83
N GLN A 19 1.82 11.04 -2.15
CA GLN A 19 3.03 11.51 -2.85
C GLN A 19 3.31 13.01 -2.61
N GLN A 20 2.29 13.79 -2.24
CA GLN A 20 2.39 15.25 -2.07
C GLN A 20 2.66 15.68 -0.63
N SER A 21 2.51 14.79 0.36
CA SER A 21 2.66 15.11 1.79
C SER A 21 4.10 15.07 2.31
N GLY A 22 5.08 15.50 1.51
CA GLY A 22 6.50 15.56 1.88
C GLY A 22 6.86 16.58 2.99
N GLU A 23 5.91 17.03 3.79
CA GLU A 23 6.16 17.92 4.93
C GLU A 23 6.35 17.09 6.21
N PRO A 24 7.51 17.19 6.89
CA PRO A 24 7.82 16.36 8.06
C PRO A 24 7.02 16.84 9.27
N SER A 25 5.81 16.33 9.43
CA SER A 25 5.12 16.34 10.72
C SER A 25 5.88 15.41 11.66
N THR A 26 6.68 15.98 12.56
CA THR A 26 7.47 15.27 13.58
C THR A 26 6.56 14.72 14.69
N ARG A 27 5.65 13.81 14.33
CA ARG A 27 5.14 12.84 15.29
C ARG A 27 6.26 11.88 15.57
N ARG A 28 6.89 12.01 16.75
CA ARG A 28 7.86 11.07 17.30
C ARG A 28 7.20 9.69 17.35
N LEU A 29 7.35 8.92 16.29
CA LEU A 29 7.01 7.50 16.26
C LEU A 29 7.81 6.88 17.41
N GLN A 30 7.09 6.35 18.41
CA GLN A 30 7.70 5.53 19.45
C GLN A 30 8.66 4.57 18.76
N ARG A 31 9.90 4.50 19.25
CA ARG A 31 11.01 3.74 18.67
C ARG A 31 10.50 2.38 18.20
N SER A 32 10.14 2.32 16.93
CA SER A 32 9.68 1.10 16.29
C SER A 32 10.93 0.29 16.04
N GLU A 33 10.83 -1.02 16.22
CA GLU A 33 11.85 -1.94 15.73
C GLU A 33 12.26 -1.50 14.31
N PRO A 34 13.57 -1.45 14.02
CA PRO A 34 14.06 -0.95 12.73
C PRO A 34 13.52 -1.78 11.56
N ASN A 35 13.04 -2.99 11.85
CA ASN A 35 12.49 -3.93 10.89
C ASN A 35 11.01 -4.18 11.21
N ALA A 36 10.16 -4.04 10.19
CA ALA A 36 8.81 -4.57 10.21
C ALA A 36 8.79 -5.88 9.41
N ASN A 37 8.45 -6.99 10.04
CA ASN A 37 8.30 -8.28 9.36
C ASN A 37 6.83 -8.54 9.05
N MET A 38 6.56 -9.08 7.86
CA MET A 38 5.22 -9.42 7.42
C MET A 38 5.21 -10.85 6.88
N ARG A 39 4.27 -11.66 7.36
CA ARG A 39 4.14 -13.04 6.92
C ARG A 39 3.57 -13.08 5.50
N LEU A 40 4.25 -13.82 4.63
CA LEU A 40 3.77 -14.14 3.29
C LEU A 40 3.07 -15.52 3.30
N TYR A 41 2.06 -15.65 2.47
CA TYR A 41 1.27 -16.86 2.25
C TYR A 41 1.34 -17.27 0.77
N HIS A 42 1.07 -18.56 0.53
CA HIS A 42 1.03 -19.30 -0.75
C HIS A 42 2.33 -19.94 -1.24
N ASP A 43 2.14 -20.96 -2.08
CA ASP A 43 3.16 -21.69 -2.82
C ASP A 43 3.33 -21.04 -4.20
N VAL A 44 4.56 -20.57 -4.46
CA VAL A 44 5.00 -19.94 -5.71
C VAL A 44 4.66 -20.83 -6.92
N LEU A 45 4.71 -22.15 -6.74
CA LEU A 45 4.52 -23.12 -7.81
C LEU A 45 3.06 -23.27 -8.23
N THR A 46 2.10 -22.91 -7.36
CA THR A 46 0.67 -23.11 -7.66
C THR A 46 0.01 -21.88 -8.26
N ASN A 47 0.31 -20.68 -7.73
CA ASN A 47 -0.40 -19.46 -8.10
C ASN A 47 0.49 -18.38 -8.73
N GLY A 48 1.82 -18.51 -8.64
CA GLY A 48 2.76 -17.54 -9.22
C GLY A 48 2.82 -16.18 -8.52
N TYR A 49 2.17 -16.01 -7.36
CA TYR A 49 2.24 -14.78 -6.57
C TYR A 49 2.18 -15.06 -5.06
N TYR A 50 2.84 -14.21 -4.28
CA TYR A 50 2.75 -14.20 -2.83
C TYR A 50 1.63 -13.28 -2.37
N THR A 51 0.92 -13.68 -1.31
CA THR A 51 -0.03 -12.77 -0.64
C THR A 51 0.35 -12.53 0.81
N THR A 52 -0.15 -11.44 1.36
CA THR A 52 -0.05 -11.14 2.79
C THR A 52 -1.37 -10.56 3.31
N ARG A 53 -1.51 -10.47 4.63
CA ARG A 53 -2.70 -9.94 5.30
C ARG A 53 -2.37 -8.70 6.09
N LEU A 54 -3.07 -7.59 5.83
CA LEU A 54 -2.90 -6.33 6.53
C LEU A 54 -4.20 -5.79 7.09
N TRP A 55 -4.12 -5.17 8.26
CA TRP A 55 -5.16 -4.33 8.81
C TRP A 55 -5.01 -2.91 8.25
N ILE A 56 -6.01 -2.43 7.52
CA ILE A 56 -6.01 -1.10 6.90
C ILE A 56 -7.26 -0.35 7.35
N GLY A 57 -7.08 0.96 7.61
CA GLY A 57 -8.16 1.89 7.94
C GLY A 57 -8.51 1.97 9.43
N THR A 58 -9.42 2.90 9.73
CA THR A 58 -10.04 3.06 11.04
C THR A 58 -11.56 3.15 10.83
N PRO A 59 -12.36 2.18 11.29
CA PRO A 59 -11.96 1.01 12.08
C PRO A 59 -11.11 0.01 11.26
N PRO A 60 -10.20 -0.74 11.91
CA PRO A 60 -9.33 -1.70 11.23
C PRO A 60 -10.10 -2.80 10.49
N GLN A 61 -9.74 -3.02 9.23
CA GLN A 61 -10.30 -4.10 8.40
C GLN A 61 -9.17 -4.91 7.76
N MET A 62 -9.33 -6.24 7.67
CA MET A 62 -8.32 -7.12 7.08
C MET A 62 -8.47 -7.22 5.56
N PHE A 63 -7.33 -7.12 4.85
CA PHE A 63 -7.25 -7.32 3.40
C PHE A 63 -6.16 -8.33 3.07
N ALA A 64 -6.39 -9.14 2.04
CA ALA A 64 -5.35 -9.94 1.40
C ALA A 64 -4.74 -9.12 0.26
N LEU A 65 -3.43 -8.87 0.31
CA LEU A 65 -2.70 -8.09 -0.69
C LEU A 65 -1.76 -9.00 -1.48
N ILE A 66 -1.70 -8.81 -2.79
CA ILE A 66 -0.65 -9.38 -3.64
C ILE A 66 0.60 -8.53 -3.46
N MET A 67 1.74 -9.17 -3.25
CA MET A 67 3.01 -8.46 -3.17
C MET A 67 3.55 -8.24 -4.59
N ASP A 68 3.59 -6.98 -5.01
CA ASP A 68 4.10 -6.55 -6.32
C ASP A 68 5.27 -5.59 -6.11
N THR A 69 6.43 -5.91 -6.71
CA THR A 69 7.61 -5.04 -6.71
C THR A 69 7.72 -4.21 -7.99
N GLY A 70 6.90 -4.48 -9.01
CA GLY A 70 6.93 -3.84 -10.33
C GLY A 70 5.89 -2.74 -10.54
N SER A 71 4.93 -2.55 -9.63
CA SER A 71 3.85 -1.56 -9.77
C SER A 71 4.25 -0.09 -9.53
N GLY A 72 5.54 0.18 -9.25
CA GLY A 72 6.04 1.49 -8.86
C GLY A 72 7.00 2.15 -9.85
N GLU A 73 7.29 1.50 -10.98
CA GLU A 73 8.12 2.03 -12.08
C GLU A 73 7.27 2.62 -13.21
#